data_AF-A0A917WXH2-F1
#
_entry.id   AF-A0A917WXH2-F1
#
_cell.length_a   1.000
_cell.length_b   1.000
_cell.length_c   1.000
_cell.angle_alpha   90.00
_cell.angle_beta   90.00
_cell.angle_gamma   90.00
#
_symmetry.space_group_name_H-M   'P 1'
#
loop_
_entity.id
_entity.type
_entity.pdbx_description
1 polymer ?
#
loop_
_entity_poly.entity_id
_entity_poly.type
_entity_poly.pdbx_seq_one_letter_code
_entity_poly.pdbx_strand_id
1 'polypeptide(L)'
;MALAGRPGSWDARGVRLAAVLPVTGGLVAAYDGRATAEENWEERTGTAAAPLLPDGSFGPFTVDPSPPCQSPFAPHGLRYVSVAGNRLYYEATRADGAHELRTELLT
;
A
#
# COMPACT_ATOMS: atom_id res chain seq x y z
N MET A 1 -14.40 7.07 5.38
CA MET A 1 -13.33 6.13 4.98
C MET A 1 -12.00 6.85 5.09
N ALA A 2 -10.90 6.14 5.36
CA ALA A 2 -9.57 6.74 5.53
C ALA A 2 -8.91 7.15 4.21
N LEU A 3 -9.19 6.42 3.12
CA LEU A 3 -8.80 6.74 1.75
C LEU A 3 -9.96 6.42 0.79
N ALA A 4 -9.92 6.98 -0.42
CA ALA A 4 -10.87 6.74 -1.49
C ALA A 4 -10.14 6.55 -2.83
N GLY A 5 -10.73 5.78 -3.74
CA GLY A 5 -10.15 5.55 -5.07
C GLY A 5 -10.03 6.85 -5.86
N ARG A 6 -8.95 6.96 -6.63
CA ARG A 6 -8.66 8.14 -7.45
C ARG A 6 -9.02 7.85 -8.92
N PRO A 7 -10.08 8.48 -9.48
CA PRO A 7 -10.46 8.25 -10.86
C PRO A 7 -9.29 8.48 -11.83
N GLY A 8 -9.13 7.57 -12.80
CA GLY A 8 -8.04 7.62 -13.78
C GLY A 8 -6.67 7.20 -13.23
N SER A 9 -6.57 6.81 -11.96
CA SER A 9 -5.34 6.31 -11.33
C SER A 9 -5.36 4.79 -11.15
N TRP A 10 -4.20 4.23 -10.80
CA TRP A 10 -4.01 2.80 -10.57
C TRP A 10 -4.84 2.22 -9.42
N ASP A 11 -5.39 3.07 -8.56
CA ASP A 11 -6.18 2.74 -7.37
C ASP A 11 -7.64 3.25 -7.49
N ALA A 12 -8.14 3.42 -8.73
CA ALA A 12 -9.45 4.01 -8.98
C ALA A 12 -10.63 3.21 -8.40
N ARG A 13 -10.56 1.87 -8.41
CA ARG A 13 -11.67 0.99 -8.01
C ARG A 13 -11.52 0.45 -6.60
N GLY A 14 -10.33 -0.02 -6.25
CA GLY A 14 -10.04 -0.62 -4.95
C GLY A 14 -9.02 0.21 -4.20
N VAL A 15 -9.31 0.51 -2.93
CA VAL A 15 -8.36 1.10 -1.98
C VAL A 15 -8.57 0.46 -0.61
N ARG A 16 -7.52 -0.12 -0.05
CA ARG A 16 -7.57 -0.76 1.27
C ARG A 16 -6.26 -0.50 2.02
N LEU A 17 -6.35 0.11 3.20
CA LEU A 17 -5.20 0.19 4.11
C LEU A 17 -4.71 -1.23 4.46
N ALA A 18 -3.41 -1.47 4.30
CA ALA A 18 -2.77 -2.74 4.59
C ALA A 18 -2.00 -2.68 5.92
N ALA A 19 -1.23 -1.62 6.13
CA ALA A 19 -0.51 -1.35 7.38
C ALA A 19 -0.47 0.14 7.68
N VAL A 20 -0.44 0.49 8.97
CA VAL A 20 -0.28 1.87 9.44
C VAL A 20 0.83 1.89 10.50
N LEU A 21 1.80 2.78 10.32
CA LEU A 21 2.96 2.92 11.20
C LEU A 21 3.02 4.34 11.76
N PRO A 22 3.24 4.49 13.08
CA PRO A 22 3.56 5.79 13.64
C PRO A 22 4.97 6.20 13.18
N VAL A 23 5.09 7.47 12.79
CA VAL A 23 6.35 8.13 12.46
C VAL A 23 6.45 9.44 13.24
N THR A 24 7.64 10.04 13.26
CA THR A 24 7.78 11.38 13.83
C THR A 24 6.87 12.35 13.06
N GLY A 25 5.95 12.99 13.77
CA GLY A 25 5.04 13.98 13.20
C GLY A 25 3.78 13.42 12.52
N GLY A 26 3.49 12.11 12.63
CA GLY A 26 2.25 11.56 12.07
C GLY A 26 2.21 10.05 11.91
N LEU A 27 1.49 9.61 10.89
CA LEU A 27 1.37 8.23 10.46
C LEU A 27 1.80 8.10 9.00
N VAL A 28 2.39 6.96 8.67
CA VAL A 28 2.52 6.48 7.29
C VAL A 28 1.70 5.21 7.17
N ALA A 29 0.94 5.08 6.09
CA ALA A 29 0.18 3.89 5.79
C ALA A 29 0.57 3.31 4.43
N ALA A 30 0.74 2.00 4.37
CA ALA A 30 0.74 1.26 3.12
C ALA A 30 -0.71 0.90 2.77
N TYR A 31 -1.08 1.00 1.50
CA TYR A 31 -2.42 0.64 1.04
C TYR A 31 -2.38 -0.06 -0.31
N ASP A 32 -3.26 -1.02 -0.48
CA ASP A 32 -3.42 -1.78 -1.70
C ASP A 32 -4.49 -1.13 -2.57
N GLY A 33 -4.27 -1.13 -3.89
CA GLY A 33 -5.25 -0.64 -4.84
C GLY A 33 -5.18 -1.27 -6.22
N ARG A 34 -6.28 -1.10 -6.94
CA ARG A 34 -6.46 -1.54 -8.33
C ARG A 34 -7.39 -0.60 -9.09
N ALA A 35 -7.18 -0.48 -10.39
CA ALA A 35 -7.93 0.38 -11.28
C ALA A 35 -9.22 -0.29 -11.73
N THR A 36 -9.22 -1.61 -11.92
CA THR A 36 -10.36 -2.34 -12.48
C THR A 36 -10.72 -3.61 -11.69
N ALA A 37 -11.81 -4.28 -12.10
CA ALA A 37 -12.25 -5.53 -11.47
C ALA A 37 -11.42 -6.73 -11.95
N GLU A 38 -10.86 -6.64 -13.16
CA GLU A 38 -10.06 -7.67 -13.82
C GLU A 38 -8.69 -7.81 -13.14
N GLU A 39 -8.21 -6.77 -12.48
CA GLU A 39 -7.00 -6.76 -11.65
C GLU A 39 -7.25 -7.33 -10.23
N ASN A 40 -8.33 -8.09 -10.03
CA ASN A 40 -8.56 -8.77 -8.76
C ASN A 40 -7.42 -9.74 -8.48
N TRP A 41 -6.92 -9.77 -7.25
CA TRP A 41 -5.68 -10.48 -6.89
C TRP A 41 -4.44 -9.97 -7.61
N GLU A 42 -4.45 -8.75 -8.14
CA GLU A 42 -3.25 -8.11 -8.71
C GLU A 42 -3.12 -6.67 -8.23
N GLU A 43 -3.59 -6.42 -7.01
CA GLU A 43 -3.38 -5.14 -6.35
C GLU A 43 -1.89 -4.79 -6.26
N ARG A 44 -1.62 -3.50 -6.32
CA ARG A 44 -0.30 -2.89 -6.09
C ARG A 44 -0.34 -2.08 -4.80
N THR A 45 0.81 -1.77 -4.23
CA THR A 45 0.88 -1.05 -2.95
C THR A 45 1.41 0.36 -3.12
N GLY A 46 0.64 1.35 -2.68
CA GLY A 46 1.08 2.74 -2.52
C GLY A 46 1.24 3.10 -1.04
N THR A 47 1.65 4.34 -0.79
CA THR A 47 1.75 4.90 0.57
C THR A 47 0.90 6.16 0.72
N ALA A 48 0.48 6.44 1.94
CA ALA A 48 -0.21 7.66 2.31
C ALA A 48 0.26 8.13 3.69
N ALA A 49 0.23 9.44 3.95
CA ALA A 49 0.65 10.01 5.22
C ALA A 49 -0.47 10.84 5.87
N ALA A 50 -0.56 10.77 7.20
CA ALA A 50 -1.48 11.58 7.99
C ALA A 50 -0.68 12.38 9.04
N PRO A 51 -0.83 13.71 9.14
CA PRO A 51 -0.08 14.51 10.11
C PRO A 51 -0.62 14.33 11.53
N LEU A 52 0.26 14.39 12.53
CA LEU A 52 -0.12 14.60 13.93
C LEU A 52 -0.51 16.07 14.12
N LEU A 53 -1.71 16.30 14.65
CA LEU A 53 -2.27 17.64 14.88
C LEU A 53 -1.94 18.14 16.30
N PRO A 54 -1.99 19.46 16.56
CA PRO A 54 -1.67 20.04 17.87
C PRO A 54 -2.54 19.53 19.03
N ASP A 55 -3.74 19.04 18.74
CA ASP A 55 -4.67 18.46 19.72
C ASP A 55 -4.40 16.97 20.01
N GLY A 56 -3.35 16.40 19.42
CA GLY A 56 -2.97 14.99 19.56
C GLY A 56 -3.74 14.02 18.65
N SER A 57 -4.65 14.51 17.81
CA SER A 57 -5.34 13.70 16.80
C SER A 57 -4.51 13.59 15.51
N PHE A 58 -4.94 12.73 14.59
CA PHE A 58 -4.33 12.62 13.26
C PHE A 58 -5.22 13.24 12.19
N GLY A 59 -4.62 14.01 11.28
CA GLY A 59 -5.30 14.54 10.11
C GLY A 59 -5.69 13.44 9.10
N PRO A 60 -6.32 13.82 7.99
CA PRO A 60 -6.65 12.87 6.93
C PRO A 60 -5.39 12.31 6.26
N PHE A 61 -5.48 11.08 5.76
CA PHE A 61 -4.42 10.51 4.93
C PHE A 61 -4.37 11.21 3.57
N THR A 62 -3.16 11.61 3.16
CA THR A 62 -2.85 12.12 1.84
C THR A 62 -1.96 11.10 1.13
N VAL A 63 -2.39 10.68 -0.07
CA VAL A 63 -1.67 9.69 -0.87
C VAL A 63 -0.35 10.27 -1.39
N ASP A 64 0.71 9.48 -1.34
CA ASP A 64 1.97 9.77 -2.04
C ASP A 64 1.75 9.65 -3.56
N PRO A 65 2.08 10.68 -4.36
CA PRO A 65 1.83 10.67 -5.80
C PRO A 65 2.78 9.73 -6.58
N SER A 66 3.78 9.14 -5.93
CA SER A 66 4.72 8.22 -6.56
C SER A 66 4.02 6.99 -7.16
N PRO A 67 4.58 6.38 -8.21
CA PRO A 67 4.08 5.10 -8.71
C PRO A 67 4.02 4.05 -7.60
N PRO A 68 3.02 3.15 -7.62
CA PRO A 68 2.92 2.13 -6.60
C PRO A 68 4.07 1.12 -6.72
N CYS A 69 4.45 0.54 -5.59
CA CYS A 69 5.27 -0.65 -5.56
C CYS A 69 4.50 -1.82 -6.21
N GLN A 70 5.20 -2.55 -7.08
CA GLN A 70 4.63 -3.63 -7.87
C GLN A 70 5.69 -4.69 -8.16
N SER A 71 5.27 -5.94 -8.38
CA SER A 71 6.23 -6.97 -8.80
C SER A 71 6.78 -6.65 -10.19
N PRO A 72 8.06 -6.94 -10.50
CA PRO A 72 8.58 -6.82 -11.85
C PRO A 72 7.98 -7.85 -12.82
N PHE A 73 7.33 -8.89 -12.31
CA PHE A 73 6.74 -9.95 -13.11
C PHE A 73 5.25 -9.70 -13.31
N ALA A 74 4.79 -9.80 -14.56
CA ALA A 74 3.38 -9.73 -14.88
C ALA A 74 2.60 -10.83 -14.12
N PRO A 75 1.37 -10.54 -13.68
CA PRO A 75 0.61 -9.28 -13.82
C PRO A 75 0.91 -8.16 -12.80
N HIS A 76 2.07 -8.16 -12.13
CA HIS A 76 2.60 -7.09 -11.28
C HIS A 76 2.02 -6.95 -9.86
N GLY A 77 1.25 -7.93 -9.37
CA GLY A 77 0.75 -7.94 -8.00
C GLY A 77 1.84 -7.77 -6.93
N LEU A 78 1.62 -6.82 -6.02
CA LEU A 78 2.34 -6.63 -4.77
C LEU A 78 1.36 -6.06 -3.74
N ARG A 79 1.02 -6.84 -2.73
CA ARG A 79 -0.11 -6.54 -1.83
C ARG A 79 0.11 -7.05 -0.41
N TYR A 80 -0.84 -6.73 0.47
CA TYR A 80 -0.87 -7.21 1.85
C TYR A 80 0.39 -6.86 2.64
N VAL A 81 0.95 -5.68 2.38
CA VAL A 81 2.08 -5.18 3.18
C VAL A 81 1.67 -5.16 4.65
N SER A 82 2.46 -5.87 5.46
CA SER A 82 2.35 -5.93 6.91
C SER A 82 3.71 -5.66 7.51
N VAL A 83 3.74 -5.08 8.72
CA VAL A 83 4.98 -4.75 9.41
C VAL A 83 4.97 -5.35 10.81
N ALA A 84 6.04 -6.05 11.17
CA ALA A 84 6.27 -6.56 12.52
C ALA A 84 7.68 -6.18 12.97
N GLY A 85 7.78 -5.30 13.97
CA GLY A 85 9.06 -4.72 14.38
C GLY A 85 9.72 -3.96 13.22
N ASN A 86 10.96 -4.33 12.88
CA ASN A 86 11.73 -3.75 11.78
C ASN A 86 11.66 -4.58 10.49
N ARG A 87 10.58 -5.32 10.26
CA ARG A 87 10.46 -6.24 9.13
C ARG A 87 9.14 -6.08 8.41
N LEU A 88 9.23 -5.99 7.09
CA LEU A 88 8.10 -6.03 6.17
C LEU A 88 7.78 -7.46 5.75
N TYR A 89 6.50 -7.73 5.54
CA TYR A 89 5.99 -8.93 4.91
C TYR A 89 4.98 -8.51 3.83
N TYR A 90 5.04 -9.13 2.66
CA TYR A 90 4.12 -8.79 1.57
C TYR A 90 4.02 -9.96 0.58
N GLU A 91 2.92 -10.03 -0.15
CA GLU A 91 2.75 -10.99 -1.23
C GLU A 91 3.18 -10.36 -2.55
N ALA A 92 3.92 -11.09 -3.39
CA ALA A 92 4.33 -10.61 -4.71
C ALA A 92 4.21 -11.69 -5.78
N THR A 93 3.84 -11.26 -6.99
CA THR A 93 3.79 -12.10 -8.18
C THR A 93 5.19 -12.56 -8.60
N ARG A 94 5.32 -13.84 -8.93
CA ARG A 94 6.56 -14.49 -9.41
C ARG A 94 6.61 -14.52 -10.93
N ALA A 95 7.77 -14.89 -11.47
CA ALA A 95 7.98 -15.04 -12.92
C ALA A 95 7.06 -16.07 -13.58
N ASP A 96 6.57 -17.06 -12.82
CA ASP A 96 5.62 -18.08 -13.30
C ASP A 96 4.14 -17.69 -13.09
N GLY A 97 3.87 -16.46 -12.63
CA GLY A 97 2.53 -15.94 -12.40
C GLY A 97 1.88 -16.36 -11.08
N ALA A 98 2.49 -17.26 -10.31
CA ALA A 98 2.04 -17.54 -8.94
C ALA A 98 2.45 -16.43 -7.98
N HIS A 99 1.96 -16.45 -6.75
CA HIS A 99 2.36 -15.50 -5.70
C HIS A 99 3.16 -16.18 -4.60
N GLU A 100 4.06 -15.40 -3.97
CA GLU A 100 4.81 -15.83 -2.80
C GLU A 100 4.81 -14.76 -1.71
N LEU A 101 4.96 -15.20 -0.46
CA LEU A 101 5.26 -14.31 0.64
C LEU A 101 6.74 -13.93 0.59
N ARG A 102 7.01 -12.62 0.56
CA ARG A 102 8.35 -12.04 0.68
C ARG A 102 8.48 -11.28 1.99
N THR A 103 9.73 -11.06 2.40
CA THR A 103 10.04 -10.28 3.58
C THR A 103 11.36 -9.52 3.44
N GLU A 104 11.38 -8.30 3.97
CA GLU A 104 12.52 -7.39 3.93
C GLU A 104 12.75 -6.74 5.29
N LEU A 105 13.99 -6.39 5.61
CA LEU A 105 14.29 -5.59 6.79
C LEU A 105 14.10 -4.10 6.46
N LEU A 106 13.44 -3.39 7.36
CA LEU A 106 13.46 -1.94 7.42
C LEU A 106 14.78 -1.53 8.05
N THR A 107 15.68 -0.99 7.22
CA THR A 107 16.97 -0.44 7.64
C THR A 107 16.90 1.06 7.83
#